data_AF-A0A091QQZ3-F1
#
_entry.id   AF-A0A091QQZ3-F1
#
_cell.length_a   1.000
_cell.length_b   1.000
_cell.length_c   1.000
_cell.angle_alpha   90.00
_cell.angle_beta   90.00
_cell.angle_gamma   90.00
#
_symmetry.space_group_name_H-M   'P 1'
#
loop_
_entity.id
_entity.type
_entity.pdbx_description
1 polymer ?
#
loop_
_entity_poly.entity_id
_entity_poly.type
_entity_poly.pdbx_seq_one_letter_code
_entity_poly.pdbx_strand_id
1 'polypeptide(L)'
;AQARGQRALTRHGVQQFFLSYVRQKQIAEGNLPDTEDEEPGAPALPRHARLGREVMERCIHLLSHGSLRVRLKVLDVLELCVAVLHPHRNHLLPLAHRVWPALVTRLISDDPLAVLRAFKVLCALAQECGDFLRQRFSKDVLPKLTSSLLSQAPASARAGPVYAHTLAFKLQLAVLQGLGSLCEKLDMGE
;
A
#
# COMPACT_ATOMS: atom_id res chain seq x y z
N ALA A 1 -2.23 -54.62 -32.79
CA ALA A 1 -2.42 -53.22 -33.23
C ALA A 1 -3.29 -52.51 -32.19
N GLN A 2 -2.78 -51.53 -31.46
CA GLN A 2 -3.60 -50.74 -30.53
C GLN A 2 -3.20 -49.28 -30.66
N ALA A 3 -4.07 -48.53 -31.35
CA ALA A 3 -3.88 -47.15 -31.71
C ALA A 3 -3.83 -46.28 -30.45
N ARG A 4 -2.71 -45.59 -30.26
CA ARG A 4 -2.58 -44.47 -29.31
C ARG A 4 -3.53 -43.37 -29.77
N GLY A 5 -4.61 -43.17 -29.02
CA GLY A 5 -5.52 -42.04 -29.22
C GLY A 5 -4.78 -40.72 -29.08
N GLN A 6 -4.63 -40.00 -30.19
CA GLN A 6 -4.31 -38.58 -30.19
C GLN A 6 -5.44 -37.84 -29.48
N ARG A 7 -5.16 -37.33 -28.27
CA ARG A 7 -6.04 -36.37 -27.59
C ARG A 7 -6.09 -35.12 -28.46
N ALA A 8 -7.16 -34.97 -29.23
CA ALA A 8 -7.45 -33.74 -29.95
C ALA A 8 -7.47 -32.58 -28.94
N LEU A 9 -6.60 -31.60 -29.12
CA LEU A 9 -6.66 -30.32 -28.39
C LEU A 9 -7.91 -29.60 -28.84
N THR A 10 -9.01 -29.85 -28.13
CA THR A 10 -10.26 -29.13 -28.36
C THR A 10 -10.06 -27.66 -27.98
N ARG A 11 -10.73 -26.75 -28.69
CA ARG A 11 -10.73 -25.31 -28.38
C ARG A 11 -11.02 -25.03 -26.90
N HIS A 12 -11.88 -25.84 -26.29
CA HIS A 12 -12.19 -25.81 -24.86
C HIS A 12 -11.00 -26.22 -23.98
N GLY A 13 -10.23 -27.25 -24.36
CA GLY A 13 -9.03 -27.67 -23.63
C GLY A 13 -7.94 -26.60 -23.64
N VAL A 14 -7.75 -25.93 -24.78
CA VAL A 14 -6.80 -24.80 -24.89
C VAL A 14 -7.26 -23.61 -24.04
N GLN A 15 -8.55 -23.30 -24.05
CA GLN A 15 -9.11 -22.21 -23.24
C GLN A 15 -8.97 -22.47 -21.74
N GLN A 16 -9.25 -23.69 -21.28
CA GLN A 16 -9.07 -24.09 -19.87
C GLN A 16 -7.61 -24.02 -19.43
N PHE A 17 -6.68 -24.45 -20.30
CA PHE A 17 -5.25 -24.34 -20.04
C PHE A 17 -4.80 -22.88 -19.93
N PHE A 18 -5.31 -22.00 -20.80
CA PHE A 18 -4.97 -20.58 -20.76
C PHE A 18 -5.49 -19.92 -19.47
N LEU A 19 -6.71 -20.27 -19.04
CA LEU A 19 -7.29 -19.79 -17.79
C LEU A 19 -6.51 -20.29 -16.55
N SER A 20 -6.08 -21.54 -16.53
CA SER A 20 -5.28 -22.08 -15.43
C SER A 20 -3.88 -21.47 -15.37
N TYR A 21 -3.26 -21.24 -16.52
CA TYR A 21 -1.96 -20.58 -16.61
C TYR A 21 -2.01 -19.12 -16.14
N VAL A 22 -3.02 -18.36 -16.58
CA VAL A 22 -3.23 -16.97 -16.12
C VAL A 22 -3.47 -16.92 -14.61
N ARG A 23 -4.27 -17.85 -14.07
CA ARG A 23 -4.49 -17.98 -12.62
C ARG A 23 -3.20 -18.26 -11.86
N GLN A 24 -2.39 -19.21 -12.33
CA GLN A 24 -1.11 -19.56 -11.68
C GLN A 24 -0.11 -18.40 -11.74
N LYS A 25 -0.05 -17.68 -12.86
CA LYS A 25 0.79 -16.49 -13.01
C LYS A 25 0.36 -15.38 -12.04
N GLN A 26 -0.94 -15.15 -11.92
CA GLN A 26 -1.54 -14.19 -10.98
C GLN A 26 -1.21 -14.53 -9.52
N ILE A 27 -1.31 -15.81 -9.13
CA ILE A 27 -0.91 -16.30 -7.80
C ILE A 27 0.57 -16.06 -7.52
N ALA A 28 1.44 -16.36 -8.50
CA ALA A 28 2.89 -16.17 -8.36
C ALA A 28 3.29 -14.69 -8.27
N GLU A 29 2.55 -13.80 -8.93
CA GLU A 29 2.75 -12.34 -8.88
C GLU A 29 2.12 -11.70 -7.62
N GLY A 30 1.56 -12.49 -6.69
CA GLY A 30 0.91 -12.00 -5.47
C GLY A 30 -0.45 -11.34 -5.72
N ASN A 31 -0.95 -11.41 -6.95
CA ASN A 31 -2.23 -10.88 -7.38
C ASN A 31 -3.24 -12.04 -7.33
N LEU A 32 -3.57 -12.49 -6.12
CA LEU A 32 -4.59 -13.52 -5.92
C LEU A 32 -5.87 -13.09 -6.65
N PRO A 33 -6.44 -13.90 -7.58
CA PRO A 33 -7.83 -13.69 -7.96
C PRO A 33 -8.67 -13.73 -6.67
N ASP A 34 -9.77 -12.97 -6.62
CA ASP A 34 -10.77 -12.99 -5.54
C ASP A 34 -11.47 -14.38 -5.46
N THR A 35 -10.72 -15.47 -5.31
CA THR A 35 -11.10 -16.52 -4.39
C THR A 35 -10.64 -16.02 -3.03
N GLU A 36 -11.36 -15.00 -2.51
CA GLU A 36 -11.55 -14.95 -1.08
C GLU A 36 -12.02 -16.38 -0.75
N ASP A 37 -11.24 -17.12 0.04
CA ASP A 37 -11.81 -18.20 0.83
C ASP A 37 -12.86 -17.51 1.71
N GLU A 38 -14.03 -17.23 1.12
CA GLU A 38 -15.26 -17.06 1.86
C GLU A 38 -15.39 -18.39 2.57
N GLU A 39 -14.89 -18.47 3.80
CA GLU A 39 -15.37 -19.48 4.72
C GLU A 39 -16.90 -19.44 4.60
N PRO A 40 -17.54 -20.55 4.18
CA PRO A 40 -18.96 -20.54 3.92
C PRO A 40 -19.69 -20.17 5.22
N GLY A 41 -20.08 -18.90 5.35
CA GLY A 41 -20.64 -18.33 6.57
C GLY A 41 -20.13 -16.94 7.00
N ALA A 42 -19.07 -16.39 6.41
CA ALA A 42 -18.64 -15.03 6.76
C ALA A 42 -19.71 -13.98 6.34
N PRO A 43 -20.15 -13.08 7.22
CA PRO A 43 -21.15 -12.08 6.88
C PRO A 43 -20.61 -11.14 5.81
N ALA A 44 -21.34 -11.01 4.69
CA ALA A 44 -20.97 -10.13 3.58
C ALA A 44 -20.72 -8.70 4.08
N LEU A 45 -19.68 -8.04 3.52
CA LEU A 45 -19.32 -6.69 3.96
C LEU A 45 -20.52 -5.73 3.89
N PRO A 46 -20.70 -4.87 4.91
CA PRO A 46 -21.63 -3.76 4.84
C PRO A 46 -21.42 -2.93 3.58
N ARG A 47 -22.49 -2.31 3.04
CA ARG A 47 -22.44 -1.57 1.77
C ARG A 47 -21.37 -0.47 1.76
N HIS A 48 -21.20 0.24 2.88
CA HIS A 48 -20.20 1.29 3.02
C HIS A 48 -18.76 0.73 2.98
N ALA A 49 -18.52 -0.43 3.58
CA ALA A 49 -17.22 -1.09 3.57
C ALA A 49 -16.88 -1.66 2.18
N ARG A 50 -17.87 -2.24 1.48
CA ARG A 50 -17.70 -2.64 0.06
C ARG A 50 -17.31 -1.47 -0.82
N LEU A 51 -17.99 -0.34 -0.68
CA LEU A 51 -17.64 0.89 -1.41
C LEU A 51 -16.21 1.34 -1.06
N GLY A 52 -15.83 1.29 0.22
CA GLY A 52 -14.48 1.60 0.68
C GLY A 52 -13.41 0.73 0.00
N ARG A 53 -13.64 -0.59 -0.08
CA ARG A 53 -12.77 -1.55 -0.81
C ARG A 53 -12.64 -1.16 -2.27
N GLU A 54 -13.76 -1.03 -2.97
CA GLU A 54 -13.79 -0.70 -4.40
C GLU A 54 -13.12 0.63 -4.74
N VAL A 55 -13.23 1.63 -3.85
CA VAL A 55 -12.55 2.92 -3.99
C VAL A 55 -11.05 2.77 -3.75
N MET A 56 -10.64 2.04 -2.71
CA MET A 56 -9.22 1.80 -2.41
C MET A 56 -8.52 1.08 -3.56
N GLU A 57 -9.19 0.12 -4.21
CA GLU A 57 -8.66 -0.59 -5.38
C GLU A 57 -8.39 0.35 -6.55
N ARG A 58 -9.30 1.29 -6.83
CA ARG A 58 -9.09 2.31 -7.88
C ARG A 58 -7.98 3.29 -7.50
N CYS A 59 -7.86 3.63 -6.22
CA CYS A 59 -6.81 4.52 -5.72
C CYS A 59 -5.41 3.96 -6.02
N ILE A 60 -5.19 2.64 -5.91
CA ILE A 60 -3.89 2.00 -6.19
C ILE A 60 -3.36 2.41 -7.56
N HIS A 61 -4.21 2.36 -8.59
CA HIS A 61 -3.80 2.71 -9.95
C HIS A 61 -3.56 4.20 -10.14
N LEU A 62 -4.36 5.04 -9.46
CA LEU A 62 -4.27 6.50 -9.57
C LEU A 62 -3.12 7.10 -8.76
N LEU A 63 -2.52 6.35 -7.83
CA LEU A 63 -1.32 6.79 -7.11
C LEU A 63 -0.16 7.09 -8.06
N SER A 64 -0.09 6.44 -9.23
CA SER A 64 0.97 6.67 -10.23
C SER A 64 0.59 7.68 -11.31
N HIS A 65 -0.51 8.42 -11.13
CA HIS A 65 -0.95 9.42 -12.09
C HIS A 65 0.05 10.59 -12.23
N GLY A 66 0.26 11.09 -13.45
CA GLY A 66 1.25 12.14 -13.72
C GLY A 66 0.99 13.48 -13.02
N SER A 67 -0.28 13.82 -12.79
CA SER A 67 -0.68 15.04 -12.06
C SER A 67 -0.50 14.92 -10.55
N LEU A 68 0.34 15.78 -9.95
CA LEU A 68 0.53 15.88 -8.49
C LEU A 68 -0.80 16.12 -7.75
N ARG A 69 -1.68 16.97 -8.29
CA ARG A 69 -2.99 17.27 -7.68
C ARG A 69 -3.84 16.01 -7.54
N VAL A 70 -3.83 15.15 -8.55
CA VAL A 70 -4.53 13.86 -8.51
C VAL A 70 -3.90 12.95 -7.47
N ARG A 71 -2.57 12.80 -7.46
CA ARG A 71 -1.88 11.95 -6.47
C ARG A 71 -2.19 12.37 -5.03
N LEU A 72 -2.17 13.67 -4.73
CA LEU A 72 -2.53 14.19 -3.41
C LEU A 72 -3.98 13.84 -3.03
N LYS A 73 -4.93 14.00 -3.95
CA LYS A 73 -6.33 13.64 -3.69
C LYS A 73 -6.55 12.15 -3.52
N VAL A 74 -5.81 11.33 -4.26
CA VAL A 74 -5.84 9.87 -4.10
C VAL A 74 -5.32 9.48 -2.73
N LEU A 75 -4.24 10.11 -2.24
CA LEU A 75 -3.74 9.89 -0.89
C LEU A 75 -4.74 10.39 0.20
N ASP A 76 -5.46 11.48 -0.05
CA ASP A 76 -6.60 11.92 0.79
C ASP A 76 -7.66 10.83 0.91
N VAL A 77 -8.10 10.30 -0.23
CA VAL A 77 -9.12 9.24 -0.28
C VAL A 77 -8.63 7.94 0.34
N LEU A 78 -7.35 7.58 0.15
CA LEU A 78 -6.80 6.33 0.67
C LEU A 78 -6.80 6.28 2.21
N GLU A 79 -6.49 7.39 2.88
CA GLU A 79 -6.61 7.50 4.35
C GLU A 79 -8.07 7.30 4.80
N LEU A 80 -9.04 7.88 4.08
CA LEU A 80 -10.46 7.69 4.39
C LEU A 80 -10.89 6.22 4.19
N CYS A 81 -10.42 5.57 3.13
CA CYS A 81 -10.67 4.14 2.91
C CYS A 81 -10.13 3.28 4.05
N VAL A 82 -8.94 3.58 4.57
CA VAL A 82 -8.36 2.89 5.73
C VAL A 82 -9.28 3.04 6.94
N ALA A 83 -9.75 4.26 7.24
CA ALA A 83 -10.67 4.51 8.35
C ALA A 83 -12.00 3.76 8.20
N VAL A 84 -12.54 3.65 6.98
CA VAL A 84 -13.78 2.91 6.70
C VAL A 84 -13.58 1.39 6.82
N LEU A 85 -12.42 0.88 6.44
CA LEU A 85 -12.12 -0.55 6.37
C LEU A 85 -11.48 -1.11 7.66
N HIS A 86 -11.08 -0.26 8.61
CA HIS A 86 -10.44 -0.70 9.85
C HIS A 86 -11.20 -1.79 10.64
N PRO A 87 -12.55 -1.80 10.71
CA PRO A 87 -13.29 -2.86 11.42
C PRO A 87 -13.24 -4.19 10.65
N HIS A 88 -12.86 -4.16 9.37
CA HIS A 88 -12.90 -5.27 8.43
C HIS A 88 -11.47 -5.66 8.02
N ARG A 89 -10.61 -5.98 9.01
CA ARG A 89 -9.18 -6.26 8.83
C ARG A 89 -8.88 -7.31 7.74
N ASN A 90 -9.71 -8.34 7.61
CA ASN A 90 -9.55 -9.39 6.59
C ASN A 90 -9.54 -8.85 5.16
N HIS A 91 -10.21 -7.72 4.89
CA HIS A 91 -10.19 -7.05 3.58
C HIS A 91 -9.17 -5.92 3.54
N LEU A 92 -8.91 -5.24 4.66
CA LEU A 92 -7.93 -4.16 4.72
C LEU A 92 -6.49 -4.65 4.50
N LEU A 93 -6.09 -5.78 5.10
CA LEU A 93 -4.70 -6.27 5.02
C LEU A 93 -4.27 -6.63 3.58
N PRO A 94 -5.08 -7.37 2.77
CA PRO A 94 -4.77 -7.57 1.35
C PRO A 94 -4.68 -6.27 0.55
N LEU A 95 -5.57 -5.31 0.81
CA LEU A 95 -5.52 -4.00 0.15
C LEU A 95 -4.27 -3.20 0.54
N ALA A 96 -3.89 -3.23 1.82
CA ALA A 96 -2.66 -2.62 2.31
C ALA A 96 -1.44 -3.21 1.60
N HIS A 97 -1.44 -4.53 1.35
CA HIS A 97 -0.40 -5.16 0.53
C HIS A 97 -0.37 -4.64 -0.90
N ARG A 98 -1.52 -4.57 -1.57
CA ARG A 98 -1.60 -4.11 -2.96
C ARG A 98 -1.24 -2.62 -3.11
N VAL A 99 -1.58 -1.79 -2.12
CA VAL A 99 -1.22 -0.36 -2.06
C VAL A 99 0.28 -0.15 -1.83
N TRP A 100 0.94 -1.04 -1.10
CA TRP A 100 2.29 -0.83 -0.58
C TRP A 100 3.31 -0.38 -1.62
N PRO A 101 3.49 -1.04 -2.79
CA PRO A 101 4.53 -0.65 -3.75
C PRO A 101 4.32 0.76 -4.31
N ALA A 102 3.07 1.11 -4.60
CA ALA A 102 2.72 2.44 -5.07
C ALA A 102 2.97 3.49 -3.97
N LEU A 103 2.57 3.21 -2.73
CA LEU A 103 2.77 4.09 -1.58
C LEU A 103 4.26 4.34 -1.29
N VAL A 104 5.09 3.30 -1.30
CA VAL A 104 6.55 3.41 -1.12
C VAL A 104 7.16 4.33 -2.17
N THR A 105 6.70 4.23 -3.42
CA THR A 105 7.18 5.12 -4.49
C THR A 105 6.82 6.58 -4.19
N ARG A 106 5.63 6.85 -3.63
CA ARG A 106 5.22 8.20 -3.21
C ARG A 106 5.99 8.71 -1.99
N LEU A 107 6.43 7.82 -1.11
CA LEU A 107 7.19 8.16 0.10
C LEU A 107 8.66 8.51 -0.18
N ILE A 108 9.26 7.92 -1.21
CA ILE A 108 10.71 7.99 -1.43
C ILE A 108 11.06 8.80 -2.67
N SER A 109 10.22 8.76 -3.71
CA SER A 109 10.56 9.22 -5.05
C SER A 109 9.45 10.08 -5.67
N ASP A 110 8.97 11.08 -4.94
CA ASP A 110 7.93 12.01 -5.41
C ASP A 110 8.17 13.45 -4.92
N ASP A 111 7.33 14.36 -5.38
CA ASP A 111 7.24 15.73 -4.91
C ASP A 111 7.09 15.77 -3.38
N PRO A 112 7.77 16.68 -2.66
CA PRO A 112 7.78 16.63 -1.20
C PRO A 112 6.39 16.87 -0.57
N LEU A 113 5.42 17.47 -1.28
CA LEU A 113 4.03 17.53 -0.82
C LEU A 113 3.37 16.15 -0.85
N ALA A 114 3.63 15.37 -1.90
CA ALA A 114 3.15 14.00 -2.02
C ALA A 114 3.82 13.10 -0.97
N VAL A 115 5.12 13.27 -0.74
CA VAL A 115 5.86 12.55 0.33
C VAL A 115 5.25 12.83 1.69
N LEU A 116 5.04 14.11 2.03
CA LEU A 116 4.43 14.50 3.31
C LEU A 116 3.04 13.87 3.48
N ARG A 117 2.22 13.88 2.43
CA ARG A 117 0.88 13.30 2.49
C ARG A 117 0.92 11.77 2.57
N ALA A 118 1.80 11.12 1.80
CA ALA A 118 2.00 9.68 1.82
C ALA A 118 2.50 9.19 3.19
N PHE A 119 3.32 9.98 3.87
CA PHE A 119 3.76 9.67 5.22
C PHE A 119 2.60 9.61 6.22
N LYS A 120 1.64 10.54 6.13
CA LYS A 120 0.41 10.48 6.95
C LYS A 120 -0.42 9.24 6.67
N VAL A 121 -0.55 8.87 5.39
CA VAL A 121 -1.23 7.63 4.97
C VAL A 121 -0.51 6.39 5.52
N LEU A 122 0.82 6.37 5.52
CA LEU A 122 1.60 5.30 6.15
C LEU A 122 1.32 5.19 7.65
N CYS A 123 1.26 6.31 8.37
CA CYS A 123 0.90 6.31 9.79
C CYS A 123 -0.50 5.74 10.01
N ALA A 124 -1.50 6.13 9.21
CA ALA A 124 -2.86 5.58 9.29
C ALA A 124 -2.89 4.08 9.01
N LEU A 125 -2.16 3.62 7.98
CA LEU A 125 -2.05 2.19 7.68
C LEU A 125 -1.37 1.42 8.81
N ALA A 126 -0.29 1.95 9.40
CA ALA A 126 0.39 1.29 10.52
C ALA A 126 -0.49 1.23 11.77
N GLN A 127 -1.28 2.28 12.02
CA GLN A 127 -2.23 2.30 13.13
C GLN A 127 -3.25 1.16 13.04
N GLU A 128 -3.78 0.90 11.84
CA GLU A 128 -4.84 -0.10 11.66
C GLU A 128 -4.31 -1.51 11.33
N CYS A 129 -3.21 -1.61 10.57
CA CYS A 129 -2.64 -2.89 10.12
C CYS A 129 -1.55 -3.44 11.06
N GLY A 130 -0.92 -2.61 11.88
CA GLY A 130 0.09 -3.01 12.87
C GLY A 130 1.32 -3.72 12.26
N ASP A 131 1.78 -4.75 12.96
CA ASP A 131 2.94 -5.59 12.66
C ASP A 131 2.95 -6.21 11.25
N PHE A 132 1.80 -6.35 10.61
CA PHE A 132 1.68 -6.76 9.20
C PHE A 132 2.58 -5.93 8.26
N LEU A 133 2.82 -4.66 8.60
CA LEU A 133 3.66 -3.76 7.81
C LEU A 133 5.13 -3.72 8.30
N ARG A 134 5.47 -4.35 9.43
CA ARG A 134 6.79 -4.25 10.08
C ARG A 134 7.93 -4.56 9.13
N GLN A 135 7.93 -5.76 8.55
CA GLN A 135 9.03 -6.22 7.69
C GLN A 135 9.21 -5.31 6.47
N ARG A 136 8.10 -4.85 5.89
CA ARG A 136 8.11 -3.99 4.71
C ARG A 136 8.59 -2.58 5.04
N PHE A 137 8.09 -2.01 6.13
CA PHE A 137 8.54 -0.70 6.62
C PHE A 137 10.04 -0.70 6.91
N SER A 138 10.51 -1.70 7.67
CA SER A 138 11.92 -1.87 8.03
C SER A 138 12.83 -1.98 6.79
N LYS A 139 12.39 -2.70 5.76
CA LYS A 139 13.17 -2.92 4.54
C LYS A 139 13.12 -1.74 3.57
N ASP A 140 11.92 -1.25 3.28
CA ASP A 140 11.68 -0.38 2.12
C ASP A 140 11.71 1.11 2.50
N VAL A 141 11.26 1.47 3.71
CA VAL A 141 10.98 2.87 4.08
C VAL A 141 11.95 3.39 5.14
N LEU A 142 12.15 2.66 6.23
CA LEU A 142 12.92 3.13 7.38
C LEU A 142 14.36 3.57 7.02
N PRO A 143 15.15 2.82 6.22
CA PRO A 143 16.52 3.21 5.88
C PRO A 143 16.57 4.50 5.04
N LYS A 144 15.54 4.72 4.20
CA LYS A 144 15.43 5.93 3.36
C LYS A 144 15.01 7.14 4.19
N LEU A 145 14.06 6.96 5.10
CA LEU A 145 13.65 8.01 6.04
C LEU A 145 14.82 8.44 6.95
N THR A 146 15.53 7.49 7.56
CA THR A 146 16.67 7.83 8.44
C THR A 146 17.79 8.51 7.67
N SER A 147 18.13 8.03 6.46
CA SER A 147 19.10 8.69 5.59
C SER A 147 18.68 10.12 5.21
N SER A 148 17.40 10.35 4.91
CA SER A 148 16.86 11.69 4.63
C SER A 148 16.91 12.60 5.85
N LEU A 149 16.62 12.10 7.05
CA LEU A 149 16.71 12.90 8.28
C LEU A 149 18.15 13.29 8.59
N LEU A 150 19.09 12.34 8.43
CA LEU A 150 20.52 12.60 8.64
C LEU A 150 21.06 13.63 7.65
N SER A 151 20.63 13.58 6.38
CA SER A 151 21.05 14.57 5.38
C SER A 151 20.48 15.97 5.65
N GLN A 152 19.29 16.05 6.26
CA GLN A 152 18.64 17.32 6.65
C GLN A 152 19.10 17.87 8.00
N ALA A 153 19.72 17.04 8.85
CA ALA A 153 20.20 17.44 10.18
C ALA A 153 21.10 18.70 10.19
N PRO A 154 22.14 18.84 9.33
CA PRO A 154 22.99 20.04 9.37
C PRO A 154 22.25 21.31 8.94
N ALA A 155 21.30 21.19 8.00
CA ALA A 155 20.51 22.32 7.53
C ALA A 155 19.52 22.79 8.60
N SER A 156 18.89 21.85 9.31
CA SER A 156 17.95 22.16 10.39
C SER A 156 18.63 22.63 11.68
N ALA A 157 19.83 22.14 11.99
CA ALA A 157 20.60 22.58 13.16
C ALA A 157 21.04 24.06 13.09
N ARG A 158 21.19 24.60 11.87
CA ARG A 158 21.59 25.99 11.62
C ARG A 158 20.41 26.85 11.13
N ALA A 159 19.19 26.38 11.31
CA ALA A 159 18.00 27.00 10.77
C ALA A 159 17.63 28.30 11.49
N GLY A 160 17.49 29.38 10.72
CA GLY A 160 16.83 30.60 11.18
C GLY A 160 15.29 30.50 11.12
N PRO A 161 14.55 31.54 11.56
CA PRO A 161 13.09 31.53 11.65
C PRO A 161 12.37 31.26 10.32
N VAL A 162 13.00 31.60 9.18
CA VAL A 162 12.46 31.35 7.83
C VAL A 162 12.33 29.85 7.53
N TYR A 163 13.17 29.00 8.12
CA TYR A 163 13.15 27.56 7.87
C TYR A 163 11.81 26.92 8.24
N ALA A 164 11.13 27.42 9.27
CA ALA A 164 9.83 26.93 9.73
C ALA A 164 8.73 27.02 8.65
N HIS A 165 8.90 27.90 7.67
CA HIS A 165 7.96 28.06 6.55
C HIS A 165 8.27 27.15 5.36
N THR A 166 9.42 26.48 5.37
CA THR A 166 9.85 25.60 4.27
C THR A 166 9.12 24.26 4.30
N LEU A 167 9.00 23.64 3.12
CA LEU A 167 8.46 22.29 3.02
C LEU A 167 9.38 21.23 3.63
N ALA A 168 10.70 21.46 3.58
CA ALA A 168 11.68 20.60 4.23
C ALA A 168 11.46 20.52 5.76
N PHE A 169 11.25 21.66 6.42
CA PHE A 169 10.90 21.69 7.84
C PHE A 169 9.60 20.94 8.14
N LYS A 170 8.53 21.20 7.36
CA LYS A 170 7.23 20.53 7.56
C LYS A 170 7.34 19.01 7.41
N LEU A 171 8.13 18.55 6.45
CA LEU A 171 8.39 17.13 6.25
C LEU A 171 9.19 16.54 7.41
N GLN A 172 10.31 17.17 7.78
CA GLN A 172 11.14 16.72 8.90
C GLN A 172 10.34 16.66 10.20
N LEU A 173 9.54 17.70 10.49
CA LEU A 173 8.67 17.75 11.66
C LEU A 173 7.66 16.61 11.65
N ALA A 174 6.97 16.39 10.52
CA ALA A 174 5.99 15.31 10.41
C ALA A 174 6.61 13.93 10.62
N VAL A 175 7.78 13.68 10.02
CA VAL A 175 8.50 12.41 10.21
C VAL A 175 8.94 12.25 11.66
N LEU A 176 9.56 13.25 12.27
CA LEU A 176 10.02 13.17 13.66
C LEU A 176 8.87 12.99 14.67
N GLN A 177 7.73 13.64 14.45
CA GLN A 177 6.54 13.48 15.29
C GLN A 177 5.87 12.12 15.09
N GLY A 178 5.87 11.57 13.87
CA GLY A 178 5.18 10.32 13.56
C GLY A 178 6.03 9.06 13.78
N LEU A 179 7.36 9.15 13.68
CA LEU A 179 8.24 7.97 13.66
C LEU A 179 8.17 7.15 14.95
N GLY A 180 8.09 7.81 16.12
CA GLY A 180 7.98 7.12 17.40
C GLY A 180 6.71 6.26 17.48
N SER A 181 5.55 6.89 17.25
CA SER A 181 4.27 6.17 17.21
C SER A 181 4.22 5.11 16.11
N LEU A 182 4.87 5.37 14.97
CA LEU A 182 4.94 4.41 13.87
C LEU A 182 5.71 3.16 14.27
N CYS A 183 6.89 3.32 14.88
CA CYS A 183 7.70 2.20 15.37
C CYS A 183 6.97 1.40 16.45
N GLU A 184 6.25 2.06 17.35
CA GLU A 184 5.43 1.40 18.38
C GLU A 184 4.30 0.57 17.76
N LYS A 185 3.54 1.13 16.80
CA LYS A 185 2.42 0.42 16.15
C LYS A 185 2.86 -0.76 15.29
N LEU A 186 4.05 -0.66 14.71
CA LEU A 186 4.67 -1.75 13.96
C LEU A 186 5.40 -2.75 14.86
N ASP A 187 5.48 -2.46 16.16
CA ASP A 187 6.14 -3.24 17.20
C ASP A 187 7.63 -3.50 16.92
N MET A 188 8.34 -2.48 16.44
CA MET A 188 9.75 -2.55 16.03
C MET A 188 10.75 -2.72 17.20
N GLY A 189 10.26 -2.83 18.44
CA GLY A 189 11.09 -2.97 19.65
C GLY A 189 11.44 -4.41 20.02
N GLU A 190 10.77 -5.37 19.40
CA GLU A 190 11.02 -6.82 19.49
C GLU A 190 11.80 -7.34 18.26
#